data_AF-B8G2D2-F1
#
_entry.id   AF-B8G2D2-F1
#
_cell.length_a   1.000
_cell.length_b   1.000
_cell.length_c   1.000
_cell.angle_alpha   90.00
_cell.angle_beta   90.00
_cell.angle_gamma   90.00
#
_symmetry.space_group_name_H-M   'P 1'
#
loop_
_entity.id
_entity.type
_entity.pdbx_description
1 polymer ?
#
loop_
_entity_poly.entity_id
_entity_poly.type
_entity_poly.pdbx_seq_one_letter_code
_entity_poly.pdbx_strand_id
1 'polypeptide(L)'
;MWVLFVCLIAGAFVGWFRLLPKAVLNQAGRGMMIGVLILLLTMGLRIGVDQDTLSQLGNFGLQAFLFAVAAIIGSVVAVLLLERAFIGKAGMVPQQDKLEVDSTETTHPYRMTFTIIGAFIAGVFGGMIFFPQVWTVYLPTITTLALDFTLVMVGIDLGLNRDIWRHMLKVGWQVFLAPVGVVLGSIAAAMLVGLCFGWNLREGGAVGAGFGWYSLSGVLISDLHSVSLGTIAFLSNIFREVLAIIFAPFLARRVGPLALVAPSGATAMDSTLPLLVAVGPKGVSIVAIISGLSLSLLVPVLVPLVLG
;
A
#
# COMPACT_ATOMS: atom_id res chain seq x y z
N MET A 1 -8.89 0.99 17.42
CA MET A 1 -9.05 -0.11 16.44
C MET A 1 -10.47 -0.24 15.89
N TRP A 2 -11.51 -0.43 16.72
CA TRP A 2 -12.89 -0.64 16.22
C TRP A 2 -13.42 0.47 15.30
N VAL A 3 -13.08 1.73 15.58
CA VAL A 3 -13.49 2.88 14.75
C VAL A 3 -13.05 2.71 13.29
N LEU A 4 -11.81 2.26 13.05
CA LEU A 4 -11.26 2.08 11.70
C LEU A 4 -12.06 1.05 10.90
N PHE A 5 -12.41 -0.08 11.54
CA PHE A 5 -13.25 -1.12 10.93
C PHE A 5 -14.66 -0.60 10.66
N VAL A 6 -15.23 0.14 11.60
CA VAL A 6 -16.56 0.76 11.45
C VAL A 6 -16.57 1.74 10.27
N CYS A 7 -15.58 2.62 10.16
CA CYS A 7 -15.44 3.57 9.06
C CYS A 7 -15.37 2.87 7.70
N LEU A 8 -14.53 1.84 7.57
CA LEU A 8 -14.38 1.07 6.34
C LEU A 8 -15.67 0.33 5.97
N ILE A 9 -16.28 -0.38 6.93
CA ILE A 9 -17.52 -1.15 6.71
C ILE A 9 -18.69 -0.22 6.40
N ALA A 10 -18.82 0.90 7.12
CA ALA A 10 -19.85 1.89 6.86
C ALA A 10 -19.71 2.50 5.46
N GLY A 11 -18.48 2.86 5.06
CA GLY A 11 -18.21 3.31 3.69
C GLY A 11 -18.59 2.26 2.65
N ALA A 12 -18.17 1.01 2.86
CA ALA A 12 -18.52 -0.11 1.98
C ALA A 12 -20.02 -0.35 1.88
N PHE A 13 -20.74 -0.23 2.99
CA PHE A 13 -22.19 -0.32 3.02
C PHE A 13 -22.86 0.83 2.26
N VAL A 14 -22.32 2.05 2.33
CA VAL A 14 -22.84 3.22 1.59
C VAL A 14 -22.60 3.12 0.08
N GLY A 15 -21.44 2.56 -0.33
CA GLY A 15 -21.08 2.33 -1.75
C GLY A 15 -21.77 1.11 -2.36
N TRP A 16 -21.83 -0.01 -1.61
CA TRP A 16 -22.90 -1.01 -1.79
C TRP A 16 -24.24 -0.31 -1.55
N PHE A 17 -25.44 -0.81 -1.81
CA PHE A 17 -26.71 -0.03 -1.65
C PHE A 17 -26.87 1.37 -2.34
N ARG A 18 -25.82 2.13 -2.69
CA ARG A 18 -25.85 3.47 -3.30
C ARG A 18 -26.71 4.45 -2.51
N LEU A 19 -26.46 4.56 -1.20
CA LEU A 19 -27.27 5.37 -0.28
C LEU A 19 -27.13 6.89 -0.49
N LEU A 20 -26.07 7.33 -1.18
CA LEU A 20 -25.79 8.73 -1.48
C LEU A 20 -26.06 9.07 -2.96
N PRO A 21 -26.24 10.37 -3.29
CA PRO A 21 -26.37 10.80 -4.68
C PRO A 21 -25.16 10.37 -5.53
N LYS A 22 -25.39 10.00 -6.79
CA LYS A 22 -24.33 9.56 -7.73
C LYS A 22 -23.18 10.56 -7.83
N ALA A 23 -23.47 11.87 -7.74
CA ALA A 23 -22.46 12.92 -7.79
C ALA A 23 -21.47 12.86 -6.61
N VAL A 24 -21.92 12.42 -5.43
CA VAL A 24 -21.07 12.27 -4.23
C VAL A 24 -20.32 10.94 -4.30
N LEU A 25 -20.99 9.87 -4.68
CA LEU A 25 -20.39 8.54 -4.83
C LEU A 25 -19.23 8.54 -5.85
N ASN A 26 -19.42 9.21 -6.99
CA ASN A 26 -18.37 9.31 -8.02
C ASN A 26 -17.17 10.19 -7.59
N GLN A 27 -17.26 10.90 -6.46
CA GLN A 27 -16.15 11.67 -5.90
C GLN A 27 -15.33 10.90 -4.87
N ALA A 28 -15.71 9.66 -4.51
CA ALA A 28 -15.01 8.87 -3.50
C ALA A 28 -13.50 8.75 -3.77
N GLY A 29 -13.10 8.47 -5.03
CA GLY A 29 -11.69 8.43 -5.41
C GLY A 29 -10.94 9.76 -5.23
N ARG A 30 -11.58 10.90 -5.55
CA ARG A 30 -11.00 12.23 -5.28
C ARG A 30 -10.92 12.54 -3.79
N GLY A 31 -11.96 12.17 -3.04
CA GLY A 31 -12.00 12.29 -1.58
C GLY A 31 -10.87 11.50 -0.93
N MET A 32 -10.62 10.26 -1.38
CA MET A 32 -9.49 9.45 -0.94
C MET A 32 -8.16 10.17 -1.15
N MET A 33 -7.94 10.76 -2.32
CA MET A 33 -6.71 11.51 -2.61
C MET A 33 -6.55 12.72 -1.68
N ILE A 34 -7.62 13.48 -1.44
CA ILE A 34 -7.60 14.62 -0.51
C ILE A 34 -7.26 14.15 0.91
N GLY A 35 -7.90 13.08 1.38
CA GLY A 35 -7.64 12.48 2.70
C GLY A 35 -6.17 12.06 2.83
N VAL A 36 -5.64 11.34 1.84
CA VAL A 36 -4.22 10.97 1.76
C VAL A 36 -3.29 12.18 1.82
N LEU A 37 -3.58 13.26 1.08
CA LEU A 37 -2.74 14.46 1.10
C LEU A 37 -2.74 15.13 2.47
N ILE A 38 -3.89 15.19 3.15
CA ILE A 38 -3.99 15.72 4.52
C ILE A 38 -3.21 14.83 5.49
N LEU A 39 -3.30 13.50 5.35
CA LEU A 39 -2.56 12.54 6.19
C LEU A 39 -1.05 12.71 6.03
N LEU A 40 -0.57 12.83 4.80
CA LEU A 40 0.85 13.02 4.51
C LEU A 40 1.38 14.36 5.02
N LEU A 41 0.60 15.42 4.84
CA LEU A 41 0.95 16.75 5.32
C LEU A 41 1.00 16.77 6.85
N THR A 42 -0.01 16.21 7.53
CA THR A 42 -0.04 16.14 9.01
C THR A 42 1.06 15.25 9.57
N MET A 43 1.38 14.13 8.92
CA MET A 43 2.52 13.29 9.31
C MET A 43 3.85 14.03 9.12
N GLY A 44 4.03 14.73 8.01
CA GLY A 44 5.19 15.60 7.78
C GLY A 44 5.30 16.68 8.86
N LEU A 45 4.21 17.37 9.19
CA LEU A 45 4.17 18.37 10.26
C LEU A 45 4.61 17.77 11.60
N ARG A 46 4.11 16.57 11.95
CA ARG A 46 4.49 15.87 13.20
C ARG A 46 5.99 15.59 13.26
N ILE A 47 6.60 15.15 12.15
CA ILE A 47 8.04 14.93 12.07
C ILE A 47 8.82 16.25 12.12
N GLY A 48 8.34 17.29 11.45
CA GLY A 48 9.02 18.58 11.41
C GLY A 48 9.05 19.30 12.76
N VAL A 49 8.04 19.06 13.60
CA VAL A 49 7.98 19.58 14.98
C VAL A 49 8.81 18.74 15.94
N ASP A 50 8.92 17.42 15.71
CA ASP A 50 9.61 16.49 16.60
C ASP A 50 11.12 16.38 16.27
N GLN A 51 11.94 17.10 17.04
CA GLN A 51 13.39 17.21 16.84
C GLN A 51 14.12 15.85 16.94
N ASP A 52 13.63 14.95 17.79
CA ASP A 52 14.22 13.62 17.95
C ASP A 52 14.00 12.77 16.69
N THR A 53 12.77 12.73 16.16
CA THR A 53 12.47 12.04 14.90
C THR A 53 13.19 12.69 13.72
N LEU A 54 13.25 14.02 13.67
CA LEU A 54 13.92 14.75 12.59
C LEU A 54 15.43 14.46 12.54
N SER A 55 16.10 14.45 13.69
CA SER A 55 17.54 14.17 13.79
C SER A 55 17.88 12.72 13.40
N GLN A 56 16.97 11.79 13.62
CA GLN A 56 17.13 10.36 13.29
C GLN A 56 16.63 9.98 11.90
N LEU A 57 16.13 10.94 11.10
CA LEU A 57 15.50 10.67 9.80
C LEU A 57 16.42 9.90 8.84
N GLY A 58 17.75 10.15 8.90
CA GLY A 58 18.74 9.38 8.13
C GLY A 58 18.78 7.90 8.51
N ASN A 59 18.72 7.58 9.81
CA ASN A 59 18.67 6.20 10.31
C ASN A 59 17.36 5.52 9.93
N PHE A 60 16.23 6.24 10.02
CA PHE A 60 14.92 5.74 9.58
C PHE A 60 14.91 5.44 8.09
N GLY A 61 15.58 6.25 7.27
CA GLY A 61 15.75 5.99 5.84
C GLY A 61 16.50 4.69 5.56
N LEU A 62 17.61 4.44 6.26
CA LEU A 62 18.37 3.19 6.11
C LEU A 62 17.56 1.97 6.56
N GLN A 63 16.90 2.05 7.72
CA GLN A 63 16.02 1.00 8.21
C GLN A 63 14.91 0.71 7.19
N ALA A 64 14.21 1.74 6.75
CA ALA A 64 13.14 1.65 5.76
C ALA A 64 13.58 0.97 4.46
N PHE A 65 14.78 1.30 3.97
CA PHE A 65 15.34 0.67 2.78
C PHE A 65 15.59 -0.83 2.99
N LEU A 66 16.16 -1.23 4.13
CA LEU A 66 16.37 -2.64 4.46
C LEU A 66 15.07 -3.41 4.59
N PHE A 67 14.05 -2.81 5.24
CA PHE A 67 12.70 -3.35 5.28
C PHE A 67 12.10 -3.52 3.88
N ALA A 68 12.29 -2.56 2.98
CA ALA A 68 11.76 -2.61 1.63
C ALA A 68 12.38 -3.75 0.81
N VAL A 69 13.71 -3.87 0.85
CA VAL A 69 14.45 -4.94 0.18
C VAL A 69 14.02 -6.31 0.72
N ALA A 70 13.97 -6.47 2.04
CA ALA A 70 13.54 -7.71 2.66
C ALA A 70 12.09 -8.07 2.31
N ALA A 71 11.17 -7.09 2.34
CA ALA A 71 9.78 -7.28 1.98
C ALA A 71 9.63 -7.73 0.51
N ILE A 72 10.40 -7.14 -0.42
CA ILE A 72 10.42 -7.56 -1.83
C ILE A 72 10.92 -8.98 -1.97
N ILE A 73 12.11 -9.29 -1.40
CA ILE A 73 12.71 -10.63 -1.50
C ILE A 73 11.78 -11.68 -0.89
N GLY A 74 11.28 -11.41 0.32
CA GLY A 74 10.34 -12.29 1.02
C GLY A 74 9.07 -12.53 0.20
N SER A 75 8.48 -11.47 -0.36
CA SER A 75 7.28 -11.57 -1.20
C SER A 75 7.53 -12.41 -2.46
N VAL A 76 8.61 -12.14 -3.20
CA VAL A 76 8.95 -12.87 -4.44
C VAL A 76 9.23 -14.34 -4.13
N VAL A 77 10.02 -14.64 -3.11
CA VAL A 77 10.33 -16.01 -2.71
C VAL A 77 9.06 -16.75 -2.28
N ALA A 78 8.23 -16.15 -1.43
CA ALA A 78 6.99 -16.77 -0.98
C ALA A 78 6.02 -17.05 -2.14
N VAL A 79 5.85 -16.10 -3.07
CA VAL A 79 5.00 -16.31 -4.26
C VAL A 79 5.56 -17.42 -5.15
N LEU A 80 6.88 -17.46 -5.39
CA LEU A 80 7.50 -18.53 -6.18
C LEU A 80 7.33 -19.91 -5.53
N LEU A 81 7.42 -19.99 -4.20
CA LEU A 81 7.19 -21.24 -3.46
C LEU A 81 5.73 -21.68 -3.58
N LEU A 82 4.77 -20.77 -3.43
CA LEU A 82 3.35 -21.06 -3.59
C LEU A 82 3.02 -21.48 -5.03
N GLU A 83 3.55 -20.78 -6.02
CA GLU A 83 3.37 -21.10 -7.43
C GLU A 83 3.88 -22.52 -7.74
N ARG A 84 5.07 -22.87 -7.26
CA ARG A 84 5.63 -24.22 -7.41
C ARG A 84 4.82 -25.29 -6.69
N ALA A 85 4.31 -25.00 -5.49
CA ALA A 85 3.59 -25.96 -4.68
C ALA A 85 2.18 -26.25 -5.22
N PHE A 86 1.48 -25.23 -5.71
CA PHE A 86 0.04 -25.31 -6.03
C PHE A 86 -0.27 -25.36 -7.53
N ILE A 87 0.61 -24.83 -8.38
CA ILE A 87 0.38 -24.75 -9.83
C ILE A 87 1.32 -25.70 -10.59
N GLY A 88 2.55 -25.88 -10.12
CA GLY A 88 3.51 -26.79 -10.76
C GLY A 88 3.83 -26.37 -12.21
N LYS A 89 3.77 -27.30 -13.17
CA LYS A 89 3.96 -27.04 -14.62
C LYS A 89 2.66 -26.70 -15.36
N ALA A 90 1.52 -26.64 -14.68
CA ALA A 90 0.25 -26.32 -15.34
C ALA A 90 0.30 -24.86 -15.82
N GLY A 91 0.04 -24.64 -17.11
CA GLY A 91 -0.04 -23.29 -17.68
C GLY A 91 -1.08 -22.44 -16.96
N MET A 92 -0.76 -21.16 -16.75
CA MET A 92 -1.55 -20.28 -15.90
C MET A 92 -2.45 -19.34 -16.71
N VAL A 93 -3.65 -19.12 -16.17
CA VAL A 93 -4.69 -18.15 -16.57
C VAL A 93 -5.30 -18.42 -17.97
N PRO A 94 -6.60 -18.77 -18.06
CA PRO A 94 -7.31 -18.76 -19.33
C PRO A 94 -7.17 -17.39 -19.98
N GLN A 95 -6.69 -17.34 -21.22
CA GLN A 95 -6.52 -16.12 -21.99
C GLN A 95 -7.89 -15.43 -22.16
N GLN A 96 -8.22 -14.49 -21.26
CA GLN A 96 -9.42 -13.67 -21.34
C GLN A 96 -9.01 -12.28 -21.84
N ASP A 97 -8.97 -12.12 -23.16
CA ASP A 97 -8.61 -10.87 -23.86
C ASP A 97 -9.43 -9.65 -23.39
N LYS A 98 -10.62 -9.83 -22.83
CA LYS A 98 -11.50 -8.72 -22.39
C LYS A 98 -11.05 -7.98 -21.13
N LEU A 99 -10.13 -8.55 -20.35
CA LEU A 99 -9.63 -7.97 -19.09
C LEU A 99 -8.17 -7.51 -19.21
N GLU A 100 -7.54 -7.71 -20.36
CA GLU A 100 -6.20 -7.17 -20.59
C GLU A 100 -6.29 -5.66 -20.80
N VAL A 101 -5.64 -4.92 -19.90
CA VAL A 101 -5.38 -3.49 -20.10
C VAL A 101 -4.37 -3.36 -21.23
N ASP A 102 -4.76 -2.70 -22.31
CA ASP A 102 -3.88 -2.44 -23.46
C ASP A 102 -2.84 -1.38 -23.10
N SER A 103 -1.61 -1.54 -23.59
CA SER A 103 -0.43 -0.76 -23.17
C SER A 103 -0.37 0.66 -23.73
N THR A 104 -1.46 1.15 -24.32
CA THR A 104 -1.48 2.35 -25.16
C THR A 104 -1.58 3.69 -24.41
N GLU A 105 -1.87 3.70 -23.11
CA GLU A 105 -1.78 4.92 -22.30
C GLU A 105 -0.43 5.02 -21.57
N THR A 106 0.40 5.97 -22.00
CA THR A 106 1.61 6.40 -21.29
C THR A 106 1.25 7.25 -20.07
N THR A 107 0.63 6.65 -19.06
CA THR A 107 0.49 7.29 -17.76
C THR A 107 1.87 7.36 -17.11
N HIS A 108 2.41 8.56 -16.93
CA HIS A 108 3.68 8.79 -16.23
C HIS A 108 3.59 8.24 -14.78
N PRO A 109 4.17 7.06 -14.49
CA PRO A 109 3.91 6.32 -13.24
C PRO A 109 4.44 7.07 -12.01
N TYR A 110 5.41 7.96 -12.22
CA TYR A 110 6.08 8.72 -11.18
C TYR A 110 5.30 9.94 -10.64
N ARG A 111 4.25 10.41 -11.32
CA ARG A 111 3.55 11.67 -10.94
C ARG A 111 2.91 11.58 -9.56
N MET A 112 2.33 10.43 -9.23
CA MET A 112 1.69 10.20 -7.94
C MET A 112 2.72 10.13 -6.82
N THR A 113 3.80 9.36 -7.03
CA THR A 113 4.92 9.23 -6.09
C THR A 113 5.54 10.60 -5.77
N PHE A 114 5.83 11.43 -6.78
CA PHE A 114 6.37 12.77 -6.54
C PHE A 114 5.39 13.71 -5.83
N THR A 115 4.09 13.59 -6.10
CA THR A 115 3.07 14.40 -5.41
C THR A 115 3.04 14.05 -3.92
N ILE A 116 3.13 12.76 -3.59
CA ILE A 116 3.12 12.26 -2.21
C ILE A 116 4.41 12.64 -1.48
N ILE A 117 5.57 12.45 -2.12
CA ILE A 117 6.87 12.89 -1.58
C ILE A 117 6.86 14.41 -1.38
N GLY A 118 6.34 15.17 -2.35
CA GLY A 118 6.22 16.63 -2.25
C GLY A 118 5.33 17.08 -1.09
N ALA A 119 4.15 16.46 -0.91
CA ALA A 119 3.25 16.75 0.20
C ALA A 119 3.89 16.43 1.57
N PHE A 120 4.59 15.29 1.66
CA PHE A 120 5.33 14.90 2.86
C PHE A 120 6.44 15.91 3.20
N ILE A 121 7.29 16.24 2.23
CA ILE A 121 8.38 17.22 2.40
C ILE A 121 7.83 18.59 2.78
N ALA A 122 6.75 19.04 2.12
CA ALA A 122 6.09 20.29 2.47
C ALA A 122 5.56 20.28 3.92
N GLY A 123 5.01 19.17 4.37
CA GLY A 123 4.64 18.96 5.77
C GLY A 123 5.83 19.07 6.71
N VAL A 124 6.96 18.41 6.42
CA VAL A 124 8.17 18.48 7.25
C VAL A 124 8.69 19.92 7.36
N PHE A 125 8.88 20.63 6.24
CA PHE A 125 9.32 22.02 6.26
C PHE A 125 8.31 22.95 6.93
N GLY A 126 7.01 22.73 6.70
CA GLY A 126 5.93 23.44 7.39
C GLY A 126 6.04 23.30 8.91
N GLY A 127 6.31 22.08 9.38
CA GLY A 127 6.46 21.75 10.80
C GLY A 127 7.68 22.43 11.41
N MET A 128 8.81 22.43 10.69
CA MET A 128 10.07 23.01 11.14
C MET A 128 10.05 24.54 11.23
N ILE A 129 9.46 25.22 10.24
CA ILE A 129 9.63 26.68 10.06
C ILE A 129 8.40 27.46 10.52
N PHE A 130 7.20 26.97 10.22
CA PHE A 130 5.98 27.79 10.27
C PHE A 130 4.98 27.34 11.35
N PHE A 131 5.11 26.14 11.91
CA PHE A 131 4.07 25.55 12.74
C PHE A 131 4.18 25.98 14.21
N PRO A 132 3.20 26.72 14.78
CA PRO A 132 3.28 27.18 16.15
C PRO A 132 3.16 26.02 17.14
N GLN A 133 4.01 25.99 18.17
CA GLN A 133 4.03 24.92 19.18
C GLN A 133 2.66 24.70 19.86
N VAL A 134 1.87 25.77 20.04
CA VAL A 134 0.52 25.71 20.63
C VAL A 134 -0.45 24.85 19.82
N TRP A 135 -0.26 24.75 18.51
CA TRP A 135 -1.18 24.03 17.61
C TRP A 135 -0.85 22.54 17.47
N THR A 136 0.30 22.10 18.01
CA THR A 136 0.77 20.72 17.93
C THR A 136 -0.17 19.74 18.61
N VAL A 137 -0.88 20.20 19.64
CA VAL A 137 -1.89 19.42 20.37
C VAL A 137 -3.06 18.95 19.47
N TYR A 138 -3.33 19.66 18.37
CA TYR A 138 -4.41 19.32 17.44
C TYR A 138 -3.97 18.37 16.32
N LEU A 139 -2.67 18.21 16.07
CA LEU A 139 -2.17 17.36 14.98
C LEU A 139 -2.67 15.91 15.08
N PRO A 140 -2.64 15.24 16.26
CA PRO A 140 -3.17 13.87 16.37
C PRO A 140 -4.64 13.81 15.96
N THR A 141 -5.49 14.72 16.46
CA THR A 141 -6.93 14.74 16.15
C THR A 141 -7.19 14.96 14.66
N ILE A 142 -6.45 15.86 14.01
CA ILE A 142 -6.58 16.10 12.57
C ILE A 142 -6.16 14.84 11.79
N THR A 143 -5.06 14.19 12.20
CA THR A 143 -4.61 12.92 11.60
C THR A 143 -5.67 11.83 11.74
N THR A 144 -6.24 11.62 12.93
CA THR A 144 -7.30 10.62 13.16
C THR A 144 -8.53 10.91 12.30
N LEU A 145 -9.01 12.16 12.26
CA LEU A 145 -10.17 12.53 11.44
C LEU A 145 -9.92 12.34 9.94
N ALA A 146 -8.73 12.70 9.47
CA ALA A 146 -8.35 12.48 8.08
C ALA A 146 -8.23 10.98 7.75
N LEU A 147 -7.81 10.16 8.72
CA LEU A 147 -7.68 8.71 8.57
C LEU A 147 -9.06 8.07 8.47
N ASP A 148 -9.95 8.43 9.39
CA ASP A 148 -11.35 7.97 9.39
C ASP A 148 -12.06 8.38 8.10
N PHE A 149 -11.91 9.63 7.67
CA PHE A 149 -12.45 10.11 6.39
C PHE A 149 -11.90 9.30 5.20
N THR A 150 -10.59 9.07 5.17
CA THR A 150 -9.95 8.29 4.10
C THR A 150 -10.50 6.86 4.06
N LEU A 151 -10.65 6.21 5.22
CA LEU A 151 -11.19 4.86 5.30
C LEU A 151 -12.67 4.77 4.87
N VAL A 152 -13.48 5.79 5.17
CA VAL A 152 -14.86 5.87 4.66
C VAL A 152 -14.85 5.99 3.13
N MET A 153 -14.01 6.87 2.56
CA MET A 153 -13.91 7.03 1.10
C MET A 153 -13.44 5.75 0.40
N VAL A 154 -12.44 5.07 0.98
CA VAL A 154 -11.98 3.74 0.55
C VAL A 154 -13.13 2.74 0.58
N GLY A 155 -13.87 2.67 1.68
CA GLY A 155 -15.05 1.82 1.80
C GLY A 155 -16.06 2.08 0.67
N ILE A 156 -16.41 3.35 0.43
CA ILE A 156 -17.37 3.73 -0.62
C ILE A 156 -16.88 3.26 -1.99
N ASP A 157 -15.62 3.54 -2.34
CA ASP A 157 -15.03 3.14 -3.62
C ASP A 157 -15.10 1.62 -3.84
N LEU A 158 -14.77 0.84 -2.81
CA LEU A 158 -14.86 -0.62 -2.82
C LEU A 158 -16.29 -1.13 -3.03
N GLY A 159 -17.27 -0.50 -2.36
CA GLY A 159 -18.68 -0.86 -2.47
C GLY A 159 -19.30 -0.53 -3.84
N LEU A 160 -18.74 0.46 -4.54
CA LEU A 160 -19.15 0.86 -5.89
C LEU A 160 -18.60 -0.10 -6.96
N ASN A 161 -17.36 -0.58 -6.78
CA ASN A 161 -16.62 -1.41 -7.74
C ASN A 161 -17.03 -2.89 -7.74
N ARG A 162 -18.34 -3.18 -7.70
CA ARG A 162 -18.90 -4.56 -7.59
C ARG A 162 -18.57 -5.45 -8.78
N ASP A 163 -18.40 -4.86 -9.95
CA ASP A 163 -18.09 -5.62 -11.15
C ASP A 163 -16.67 -6.17 -11.09
N ILE A 164 -15.72 -5.44 -10.52
CA ILE A 164 -14.35 -5.93 -10.26
C ILE A 164 -14.41 -7.20 -9.40
N TRP A 165 -15.21 -7.20 -8.33
CA TRP A 165 -15.41 -8.38 -7.47
C TRP A 165 -15.99 -9.58 -8.23
N ARG A 166 -16.97 -9.36 -9.09
CA ARG A 166 -17.58 -10.43 -9.91
C ARG A 166 -16.61 -10.98 -10.95
N HIS A 167 -15.73 -10.12 -11.49
CA HIS A 167 -14.70 -10.53 -12.43
C HIS A 167 -13.56 -11.28 -11.72
N MET A 168 -13.11 -10.83 -10.55
CA MET A 168 -12.12 -11.53 -9.72
C MET A 168 -12.50 -12.98 -9.45
N LEU A 169 -13.77 -13.23 -9.11
CA LEU A 169 -14.28 -14.58 -8.82
C LEU A 169 -14.27 -15.51 -10.05
N LYS A 170 -14.15 -14.98 -11.27
CA LYS A 170 -14.17 -15.76 -12.53
C LYS A 170 -12.78 -16.13 -13.06
N VAL A 171 -11.72 -15.46 -12.59
CA VAL A 171 -10.34 -15.62 -13.11
C VAL A 171 -9.65 -16.88 -12.52
N GLY A 172 -10.26 -17.50 -11.52
CA GLY A 172 -9.76 -18.71 -10.87
C GLY A 172 -8.93 -18.41 -9.63
N TRP A 173 -8.92 -19.35 -8.68
CA TRP A 173 -8.32 -19.16 -7.36
C TRP A 173 -6.79 -18.95 -7.41
N GLN A 174 -6.13 -19.41 -8.48
CA GLN A 174 -4.68 -19.34 -8.68
C GLN A 174 -4.11 -17.92 -8.60
N VAL A 175 -4.88 -16.91 -9.04
CA VAL A 175 -4.42 -15.51 -9.02
C VAL A 175 -4.26 -14.99 -7.59
N PHE A 176 -5.00 -15.53 -6.63
CA PHE A 176 -4.89 -15.16 -5.22
C PHE A 176 -3.62 -15.67 -4.54
N LEU A 177 -2.85 -16.56 -5.18
CA LEU A 177 -1.54 -16.96 -4.66
C LEU A 177 -0.55 -15.79 -4.60
N ALA A 178 -0.65 -14.83 -5.53
CA ALA A 178 0.19 -13.63 -5.51
C ALA A 178 -0.02 -12.78 -4.23
N PRO A 179 -1.24 -12.28 -3.92
CA PRO A 179 -1.45 -11.52 -2.70
C PRO A 179 -1.19 -12.33 -1.42
N VAL A 180 -1.54 -13.64 -1.38
CA VAL A 180 -1.23 -14.49 -0.22
C VAL A 180 0.29 -14.61 0.00
N GLY A 181 1.07 -14.85 -1.05
CA GLY A 181 2.52 -14.92 -0.97
C GLY A 181 3.14 -13.59 -0.56
N VAL A 182 2.62 -12.47 -1.07
CA VAL A 182 3.05 -11.13 -0.63
C VAL A 182 2.78 -10.93 0.86
N VAL A 183 1.59 -11.28 1.36
CA VAL A 183 1.25 -11.16 2.79
C VAL A 183 2.24 -11.94 3.65
N LEU A 184 2.40 -13.23 3.37
CA LEU A 184 3.25 -14.13 4.16
C LEU A 184 4.72 -13.71 4.07
N GLY A 185 5.21 -13.49 2.85
CA GLY A 185 6.62 -13.18 2.59
C GLY A 185 7.03 -11.81 3.12
N SER A 186 6.22 -10.79 2.88
CA SER A 186 6.49 -9.40 3.30
C SER A 186 6.50 -9.28 4.83
N ILE A 187 5.48 -9.82 5.51
CA ILE A 187 5.38 -9.77 6.97
C ILE A 187 6.52 -10.57 7.62
N ALA A 188 6.74 -11.82 7.19
CA ALA A 188 7.77 -12.67 7.78
C ALA A 188 9.17 -12.08 7.59
N ALA A 189 9.49 -11.56 6.40
CA ALA A 189 10.80 -10.94 6.15
C ALA A 189 10.98 -9.66 6.97
N ALA A 190 9.94 -8.83 7.09
CA ALA A 190 9.98 -7.62 7.90
C ALA A 190 10.11 -7.91 9.41
N MET A 191 9.45 -8.97 9.91
CA MET A 191 9.64 -9.45 11.28
C MET A 191 11.10 -9.80 11.56
N LEU A 192 11.77 -10.51 10.64
CA LEU A 192 13.19 -10.87 10.77
C LEU A 192 14.09 -9.64 10.76
N VAL A 193 13.83 -8.66 9.88
CA VAL A 193 14.57 -7.39 9.86
C VAL A 193 14.36 -6.61 11.16
N GLY A 194 13.14 -6.57 11.69
CA GLY A 194 12.84 -5.92 12.97
C GLY A 194 13.65 -6.51 14.12
N LEU A 195 13.76 -7.84 14.20
CA LEU A 195 14.59 -8.50 15.21
C LEU A 195 16.07 -8.08 15.14
N CYS A 196 16.62 -7.88 13.93
CA CYS A 196 17.99 -7.40 13.77
C CYS A 196 18.21 -5.98 14.34
N PHE A 197 17.14 -5.19 14.47
CA PHE A 197 17.16 -3.87 15.11
C PHE A 197 16.73 -3.89 16.59
N GLY A 198 16.52 -5.09 17.17
CA GLY A 198 16.07 -5.24 18.55
C GLY A 198 14.60 -4.92 18.77
N TRP A 199 13.81 -4.82 17.70
CA TRP A 199 12.37 -4.58 17.78
C TRP A 199 11.62 -5.87 18.08
N ASN A 200 10.39 -5.72 18.55
CA ASN A 200 9.49 -6.86 18.69
C ASN A 200 8.98 -7.31 17.30
N LEU A 201 8.48 -8.55 17.21
CA LEU A 201 7.94 -9.09 15.95
C LEU A 201 6.75 -8.28 15.42
N ARG A 202 6.00 -7.62 16.30
CA ARG A 202 4.80 -6.87 15.91
C ARG A 202 5.17 -5.59 15.16
N GLU A 203 6.16 -4.85 15.65
CA GLU A 203 6.67 -3.64 15.03
C GLU A 203 7.21 -3.93 13.62
N GLY A 204 8.09 -4.93 13.49
CA GLY A 204 8.61 -5.35 12.18
C GLY A 204 7.51 -5.89 11.26
N GLY A 205 6.62 -6.73 11.78
CA GLY A 205 5.50 -7.27 11.02
C GLY A 205 4.53 -6.20 10.50
N ALA A 206 4.29 -5.15 11.29
CA ALA A 206 3.41 -4.05 10.92
C ALA A 206 3.96 -3.24 9.73
N VAL A 207 5.28 -2.97 9.72
CA VAL A 207 5.96 -2.37 8.57
C VAL A 207 5.77 -3.24 7.31
N GLY A 208 5.97 -4.56 7.45
CA GLY A 208 5.77 -5.53 6.37
C GLY A 208 4.32 -5.66 5.89
N ALA A 209 3.34 -5.37 6.75
CA ALA A 209 1.91 -5.40 6.46
C ALA A 209 1.38 -4.16 5.72
N GLY A 210 2.23 -3.15 5.47
CA GLY A 210 1.85 -1.99 4.66
C GLY A 210 1.72 -2.27 3.17
N PHE A 211 2.33 -3.35 2.68
CA PHE A 211 2.24 -3.89 1.31
C PHE A 211 2.41 -2.87 0.15
N GLY A 212 3.06 -1.74 0.35
CA GLY A 212 3.20 -0.68 -0.66
C GLY A 212 2.17 0.45 -0.55
N TRP A 213 1.16 0.36 0.31
CA TRP A 213 0.23 1.47 0.55
C TRP A 213 0.80 2.46 1.59
N TYR A 214 1.85 3.19 1.21
CA TYR A 214 2.61 4.06 2.12
C TYR A 214 1.74 5.15 2.77
N SER A 215 0.80 5.76 2.04
CA SER A 215 -0.01 6.87 2.55
C SER A 215 -0.96 6.47 3.68
N LEU A 216 -1.51 5.25 3.66
CA LEU A 216 -2.39 4.75 4.70
C LEU A 216 -1.59 4.07 5.82
N SER A 217 -0.71 3.14 5.47
CA SER A 217 0.00 2.30 6.45
C SER A 217 0.92 3.09 7.38
N GLY A 218 1.71 4.04 6.85
CA GLY A 218 2.63 4.83 7.66
C GLY A 218 1.89 5.70 8.68
N VAL A 219 0.77 6.28 8.28
CA VAL A 219 -0.03 7.15 9.16
C VAL A 219 -0.79 6.34 10.19
N LEU A 220 -1.34 5.20 9.79
CA LEU A 220 -2.00 4.25 10.69
C LEU A 220 -1.03 3.74 11.78
N ILE A 221 0.21 3.39 11.41
CA ILE A 221 1.24 2.96 12.38
C ILE A 221 1.70 4.13 13.27
N SER A 222 1.78 5.34 12.71
CA SER A 222 2.12 6.57 13.46
C SER A 222 1.09 6.93 14.53
N ASP A 223 -0.18 6.64 14.27
CA ASP A 223 -1.29 6.87 15.19
C ASP A 223 -1.42 5.74 16.23
N LEU A 224 -1.25 4.48 15.81
CA LEU A 224 -1.40 3.32 16.69
C LEU A 224 -0.20 3.05 17.60
N HIS A 225 1.01 3.42 17.18
CA HIS A 225 2.24 3.05 17.88
C HIS A 225 3.19 4.24 18.10
N SER A 226 3.85 4.73 17.05
CA SER A 226 4.80 5.84 17.16
C SER A 226 5.12 6.51 15.83
N VAL A 227 5.41 7.81 15.86
CA VAL A 227 5.77 8.61 14.67
C VAL A 227 7.01 8.04 13.98
N SER A 228 8.00 7.57 14.74
CA SER A 228 9.22 6.96 14.20
C SER A 228 8.92 5.68 13.41
N LEU A 229 8.15 4.75 13.97
CA LEU A 229 7.79 3.51 13.27
C LEU A 229 6.91 3.78 12.04
N GLY A 230 5.97 4.73 12.15
CA GLY A 230 5.14 5.17 11.03
C GLY A 230 5.96 5.80 9.89
N THR A 231 6.99 6.58 10.23
CA THR A 231 7.92 7.16 9.25
C THR A 231 8.71 6.07 8.53
N ILE A 232 9.20 5.07 9.25
CA ILE A 232 9.93 3.93 8.67
C ILE A 232 9.01 3.13 7.74
N ALA A 233 7.76 2.89 8.16
CA ALA A 233 6.78 2.20 7.32
C ALA A 233 6.44 2.98 6.05
N PHE A 234 6.23 4.30 6.16
CA PHE A 234 6.00 5.17 5.00
C PHE A 234 7.16 5.12 4.01
N LEU A 235 8.38 5.37 4.48
CA LEU A 235 9.59 5.35 3.64
C LEU A 235 9.85 3.97 3.05
N SER A 236 9.61 2.90 3.82
CA SER A 236 9.83 1.53 3.36
C SER A 236 8.92 1.20 2.19
N ASN A 237 7.65 1.60 2.25
CA ASN A 237 6.70 1.37 1.19
C ASN A 237 6.97 2.25 -0.04
N ILE A 238 7.52 3.46 0.11
CA ILE A 238 8.03 4.26 -1.02
C ILE A 238 9.22 3.57 -1.68
N PHE A 239 10.23 3.16 -0.89
CA PHE A 239 11.38 2.44 -1.43
C PHE A 239 10.94 1.15 -2.11
N ARG A 240 9.96 0.43 -1.56
CA ARG A 240 9.38 -0.76 -2.18
C ARG A 240 8.83 -0.46 -3.57
N GLU A 241 8.05 0.61 -3.74
CA GLU A 241 7.51 1.02 -5.04
C GLU A 241 8.63 1.36 -6.04
N VAL A 242 9.60 2.18 -5.62
CA VAL A 242 10.74 2.58 -6.47
C VAL A 242 11.56 1.37 -6.90
N LEU A 243 11.88 0.47 -5.96
CA LEU A 243 12.61 -0.75 -6.24
C LEU A 243 11.80 -1.71 -7.13
N ALA A 244 10.48 -1.81 -6.95
CA ALA A 244 9.62 -2.59 -7.84
C ALA A 244 9.67 -2.07 -9.28
N ILE A 245 9.61 -0.74 -9.47
CA ILE A 245 9.76 -0.11 -10.80
C ILE A 245 11.12 -0.42 -11.42
N ILE A 246 12.19 -0.33 -10.64
CA ILE A 246 13.56 -0.59 -11.12
C ILE A 246 13.73 -2.07 -11.48
N PHE A 247 13.22 -3.00 -10.67
CA PHE A 247 13.49 -4.42 -10.82
C PHE A 247 12.49 -5.17 -11.72
N ALA A 248 11.29 -4.63 -11.96
CA ALA A 248 10.27 -5.30 -12.78
C ALA A 248 10.78 -5.72 -14.18
N PRO A 249 11.52 -4.90 -14.96
CA PRO A 249 12.03 -5.32 -16.27
C PRO A 249 13.02 -6.50 -16.22
N PHE A 250 13.78 -6.61 -15.13
CA PHE A 250 14.73 -7.70 -14.94
C PHE A 250 14.02 -8.98 -14.48
N LEU A 251 13.02 -8.83 -13.61
CA LEU A 251 12.26 -9.93 -13.06
C LEU A 251 11.34 -10.56 -14.11
N ALA A 252 10.75 -9.76 -15.01
CA ALA A 252 9.86 -10.22 -16.07
C ALA A 252 10.49 -11.25 -17.02
N ARG A 253 11.83 -11.24 -17.16
CA ARG A 253 12.58 -12.21 -17.97
C ARG A 253 12.80 -13.56 -17.27
N ARG A 254 12.51 -13.66 -15.97
CA ARG A 254 12.92 -14.79 -15.12
C ARG A 254 11.77 -15.49 -14.41
N VAL A 255 10.61 -14.83 -14.25
CA VAL A 255 9.49 -15.35 -13.47
C VAL A 255 8.15 -15.18 -14.19
N GLY A 256 7.14 -15.94 -13.75
CA GLY A 256 5.77 -15.85 -14.24
C GLY A 256 5.00 -14.61 -13.74
N PRO A 257 3.76 -14.40 -14.21
CA PRO A 257 2.97 -13.23 -13.88
C PRO A 257 2.68 -13.07 -12.38
N LEU A 258 2.55 -14.15 -11.61
CA LEU A 258 2.32 -14.06 -10.16
C LEU A 258 3.50 -13.42 -9.43
N ALA A 259 4.70 -13.99 -9.62
CA ALA A 259 5.91 -13.53 -8.94
C ALA A 259 6.38 -12.16 -9.44
N LEU A 260 6.08 -11.81 -10.70
CA LEU A 260 6.41 -10.50 -11.26
C LEU A 260 5.69 -9.35 -10.55
N VAL A 261 4.46 -9.59 -10.08
CA VAL A 261 3.63 -8.58 -9.40
C VAL A 261 4.00 -8.41 -7.92
N ALA A 262 4.65 -9.42 -7.32
CA ALA A 262 4.93 -9.47 -5.88
C ALA A 262 5.74 -8.26 -5.32
N PRO A 263 6.77 -7.72 -6.02
CA PRO A 263 7.49 -6.54 -5.56
C PRO A 263 6.59 -5.31 -5.38
N SER A 264 5.68 -5.07 -6.32
CA SER A 264 4.78 -3.91 -6.34
C SER A 264 3.79 -3.91 -5.18
N GLY A 265 3.33 -5.09 -4.75
CA GLY A 265 2.32 -5.17 -3.69
C GLY A 265 1.01 -4.46 -4.07
N ALA A 266 0.51 -3.58 -3.22
CA ALA A 266 -0.69 -2.78 -3.40
C ALA A 266 -0.61 -1.88 -4.63
N THR A 267 0.57 -1.34 -4.95
CA THR A 267 0.78 -0.39 -6.07
C THR A 267 0.73 -1.08 -7.43
N ALA A 268 0.53 -2.40 -7.46
CA ALA A 268 0.35 -3.18 -8.67
C ALA A 268 -0.90 -2.80 -9.46
N MET A 269 -1.97 -2.34 -8.79
CA MET A 269 -3.24 -2.00 -9.45
C MET A 269 -3.25 -0.59 -10.06
N ASP A 270 -2.31 0.28 -9.68
CA ASP A 270 -2.28 1.69 -10.06
C ASP A 270 -0.88 2.14 -10.54
N SER A 271 -0.01 2.63 -9.67
CA SER A 271 1.25 3.32 -10.01
C SER A 271 2.21 2.44 -10.81
N THR A 272 2.25 1.13 -10.54
CA THR A 272 3.15 0.20 -11.23
C THR A 272 2.46 -0.63 -12.31
N LEU A 273 1.12 -0.53 -12.46
CA LEU A 273 0.37 -1.26 -13.47
C LEU A 273 0.87 -1.02 -14.90
N PRO A 274 1.09 0.24 -15.36
CA PRO A 274 1.52 0.50 -16.74
C PRO A 274 2.86 -0.16 -17.05
N LEU A 275 3.78 -0.16 -16.09
CA LEU A 275 5.08 -0.80 -16.24
C LEU A 275 4.94 -2.32 -16.29
N LEU A 276 4.17 -2.91 -15.37
CA LEU A 276 3.94 -4.36 -15.33
C LEU A 276 3.32 -4.86 -16.65
N VAL A 277 2.37 -4.11 -17.22
CA VAL A 277 1.78 -4.42 -18.54
C VAL A 277 2.80 -4.26 -19.67
N ALA A 278 3.67 -3.25 -19.61
CA ALA A 278 4.67 -3.02 -20.64
C ALA A 278 5.78 -4.08 -20.68
N VAL A 279 6.16 -4.66 -19.53
CA VAL A 279 7.28 -5.62 -19.45
C VAL A 279 6.86 -7.06 -19.22
N GLY A 280 5.65 -7.27 -18.69
CA GLY A 280 5.18 -8.57 -18.23
C GLY A 280 4.54 -9.43 -19.33
N PRO A 281 4.37 -10.73 -19.06
CA PRO A 281 3.67 -11.63 -19.98
C PRO A 281 2.17 -11.30 -20.03
N LYS A 282 1.47 -11.86 -21.02
CA LYS A 282 0.01 -11.79 -21.13
C LYS A 282 -0.67 -12.22 -19.83
N GLY A 283 -1.78 -11.56 -19.50
CA GLY A 283 -2.53 -11.77 -18.26
C GLY A 283 -1.94 -11.11 -17.00
N VAL A 284 -0.76 -10.48 -17.06
CA VAL A 284 -0.14 -9.80 -15.89
C VAL A 284 -1.02 -8.67 -15.33
N SER A 285 -1.74 -7.93 -16.18
CA SER A 285 -2.66 -6.85 -15.78
C SER A 285 -3.73 -7.34 -14.82
N ILE A 286 -4.32 -8.50 -15.11
CA ILE A 286 -5.36 -9.10 -14.28
C ILE A 286 -4.77 -9.48 -12.92
N VAL A 287 -3.60 -10.14 -12.91
CA VAL A 287 -2.91 -10.49 -11.66
C VAL A 287 -2.57 -9.25 -10.85
N ALA A 288 -2.10 -8.19 -11.51
CA ALA A 288 -1.71 -6.93 -10.89
C ALA A 288 -2.89 -6.22 -10.21
N ILE A 289 -4.03 -6.11 -10.89
CA ILE A 289 -5.25 -5.51 -10.35
C ILE A 289 -5.78 -6.35 -9.16
N ILE A 290 -5.85 -7.67 -9.31
CA ILE A 290 -6.37 -8.56 -8.26
C ILE A 290 -5.47 -8.53 -7.03
N SER A 291 -4.15 -8.65 -7.23
CA SER A 291 -3.18 -8.61 -6.14
C SER A 291 -3.17 -7.25 -5.45
N GLY A 292 -3.12 -6.15 -6.21
CA GLY A 292 -3.10 -4.80 -5.67
C GLY A 292 -4.35 -4.46 -4.86
N LEU A 293 -5.53 -4.81 -5.37
CA LEU A 293 -6.80 -4.61 -4.67
C LEU A 293 -6.86 -5.46 -3.40
N SER A 294 -6.49 -6.74 -3.47
CA SER A 294 -6.51 -7.65 -2.32
C SER A 294 -5.57 -7.16 -1.21
N LEU A 295 -4.36 -6.73 -1.55
CA LEU A 295 -3.40 -6.22 -0.58
C LEU A 295 -3.85 -4.90 0.01
N SER A 296 -4.38 -3.98 -0.80
CA SER A 296 -4.92 -2.69 -0.32
C SER A 296 -6.02 -2.91 0.72
N LEU A 297 -6.94 -3.84 0.46
CA LEU A 297 -8.00 -4.22 1.40
C LEU A 297 -7.46 -4.79 2.73
N LEU A 298 -6.34 -5.50 2.67
CA LEU A 298 -5.75 -6.13 3.83
C LEU A 298 -4.95 -5.14 4.71
N VAL A 299 -4.40 -4.06 4.18
CA VAL A 299 -3.63 -3.07 4.96
C VAL A 299 -4.38 -2.55 6.20
N PRO A 300 -5.59 -1.97 6.10
CA PRO A 300 -6.31 -1.44 7.27
C PRO A 300 -6.74 -2.51 8.27
N VAL A 301 -6.69 -3.79 7.90
CA VAL A 301 -7.04 -4.92 8.76
C VAL A 301 -5.81 -5.54 9.42
N LEU A 302 -4.78 -5.85 8.62
CA LEU A 302 -3.59 -6.55 9.06
C LEU A 302 -2.63 -5.66 9.83
N VAL A 303 -2.47 -4.38 9.46
CA VAL A 303 -1.57 -3.48 10.19
C VAL A 303 -2.00 -3.34 11.66
N PRO A 304 -3.27 -3.02 12.00
CA PRO A 304 -3.69 -2.98 13.40
C PRO A 304 -3.61 -4.35 14.06
N LEU A 305 -4.06 -5.42 13.38
CA LEU A 305 -4.07 -6.77 13.94
C LEU A 305 -2.66 -7.26 14.32
N VAL A 306 -1.64 -6.93 13.51
CA VAL A 306 -0.25 -7.31 13.79
C VAL A 306 0.33 -6.49 14.95
N LEU A 307 -0.01 -5.20 15.08
CA LEU A 307 0.44 -4.37 16.20
C LEU A 307 -0.21 -4.75 17.54
N GLY A 308 -1.47 -5.19 17.51
CA GLY A 308 -2.23 -5.60 18.70
C GLY A 308 -3.24 -4.55 19.12
#